data_AF-A0A0R1Y0A4-F1
#
_entry.id   AF-A0A0R1Y0A4-F1
#
_cell.length_a   1.000
_cell.length_b   1.000
_cell.length_c   1.000
_cell.angle_alpha   90.00
_cell.angle_beta   90.00
_cell.angle_gamma   90.00
#
_symmetry.space_group_name_H-M   'P 1'
#
loop_
_entity.id
_entity.type
_entity.pdbx_description
1 polymer ?
#
loop_
_entity_poly.entity_id
_entity_poly.type
_entity_poly.pdbx_seq_one_letter_code
_entity_poly.pdbx_strand_id
1 'polypeptide(L)'
;MFYYDWRNTKFDLGTHAYVHPRIALRNAEKLTDLTPMEKDIIIKHMFGATLALPKYKESWVVTLVDDYCALEEVGDPLYHRAAAKIKRRFGVSIS
;
A
#
# COMPACT_ATOMS: atom_id res chain seq x y z
N MET A 1 10.70 -4.09 4.91
CA MET A 1 10.39 -4.25 6.35
C MET A 1 10.57 -2.92 7.06
N PHE A 2 9.48 -2.36 7.60
CA PHE A 2 9.51 -1.23 8.52
C PHE A 2 9.26 -1.76 9.92
N TYR A 3 10.07 -1.35 10.87
CA TYR A 3 9.93 -1.74 12.27
C TYR A 3 8.97 -0.80 13.05
N TYR A 4 8.13 -0.02 12.36
CA TYR A 4 7.31 1.03 13.00
C TYR A 4 5.88 1.02 12.48
N ASP A 5 4.93 1.29 13.38
CA ASP A 5 3.50 1.43 13.08
C ASP A 5 3.24 2.76 12.37
N TRP A 6 2.89 2.67 11.08
CA TRP A 6 2.59 3.82 10.22
C TRP A 6 1.29 4.54 10.59
N ARG A 7 0.40 3.92 11.38
CA ARG A 7 -0.82 4.57 11.90
C ARG A 7 -0.50 5.55 13.03
N ASN A 8 0.61 5.35 13.74
CA ASN A 8 1.08 6.22 14.83
C ASN A 8 2.22 7.17 14.43
N THR A 9 3.02 6.81 13.41
CA THR A 9 4.22 7.57 13.05
C THR A 9 3.94 8.51 11.87
N LYS A 10 3.69 9.79 12.16
CA LYS A 10 3.60 10.83 11.12
C LYS A 10 5.00 11.30 10.73
N PHE A 11 5.44 10.96 9.53
CA PHE A 11 6.68 11.50 8.97
C PHE A 11 6.42 12.92 8.45
N ASP A 12 7.22 13.88 8.90
CA ASP A 12 7.16 15.30 8.48
C ASP A 12 7.69 15.53 7.05
N LEU A 13 8.28 14.51 6.42
CA LEU A 13 9.02 14.60 5.15
C LEU A 13 8.25 14.10 3.90
N GLY A 14 6.96 13.77 4.03
CA GLY A 14 6.12 13.34 2.90
C GLY A 14 5.10 12.27 3.27
N THR A 15 4.22 11.91 2.34
CA THR A 15 3.25 10.83 2.55
C THR A 15 3.99 9.50 2.76
N HIS A 16 3.48 8.65 3.66
CA HIS A 16 4.06 7.34 3.97
C HIS A 16 4.39 6.54 2.70
N ALA A 17 3.51 6.59 1.70
CA ALA A 17 3.68 5.94 0.40
C ALA A 17 4.97 6.34 -0.34
N TYR A 18 5.46 7.58 -0.19
CA TYR A 18 6.65 8.05 -0.88
C TYR A 18 7.95 7.75 -0.11
N VAL A 19 7.89 7.82 1.21
CA VAL A 19 9.06 7.60 2.08
C VAL A 19 9.31 6.11 2.31
N HIS A 20 8.24 5.31 2.38
CA HIS A 20 8.28 3.87 2.63
C HIS A 20 9.22 3.11 1.69
N PRO A 21 8.98 3.07 0.37
CA PRO A 21 9.79 2.28 -0.55
C PRO A 21 11.28 2.65 -0.52
N ARG A 22 11.61 3.92 -0.23
CA ARG A 22 13.00 4.41 -0.18
C ARG A 22 13.76 3.91 1.03
N ILE A 23 13.13 3.91 2.21
CA ILE A 23 13.74 3.35 3.41
C ILE A 23 13.82 1.83 3.30
N ALA A 24 12.80 1.18 2.72
CA ALA A 24 12.83 -0.26 2.46
C ALA A 24 14.03 -0.64 1.57
N LEU A 25 14.26 0.11 0.49
CA LEU A 25 15.43 -0.08 -0.37
C LEU A 25 16.74 0.10 0.40
N ARG A 26 16.89 1.21 1.14
CA ARG A 26 18.10 1.48 1.93
C ARG A 26 18.37 0.40 2.99
N ASN A 27 17.33 -0.17 3.58
CA ASN A 27 17.48 -1.25 4.55
C ASN A 27 17.88 -2.56 3.86
N ALA A 28 17.27 -2.88 2.72
CA ALA A 28 17.60 -4.08 1.95
C ALA A 28 19.04 -4.03 1.42
N GLU A 29 19.51 -2.88 0.94
CA GLU A 29 20.91 -2.67 0.49
C GLU A 29 21.96 -2.85 1.61
N LYS A 30 21.57 -2.75 2.88
CA LYS A 30 22.47 -3.03 4.02
C LYS A 30 22.56 -4.51 4.35
N LEU A 31 21.57 -5.31 3.94
CA LEU A 31 21.45 -6.72 4.30
C LEU A 31 21.97 -7.64 3.20
N THR A 32 21.86 -7.21 1.95
CA THR A 32 22.23 -8.02 0.79
C THR A 32 22.53 -7.16 -0.42
N ASP A 33 23.27 -7.72 -1.38
CA ASP A 33 23.49 -7.11 -2.68
C ASP A 33 22.24 -7.28 -3.53
N LEU A 34 21.69 -6.16 -4.00
CA LEU A 34 20.46 -6.15 -4.80
C LEU A 34 20.77 -5.88 -6.26
N THR A 35 20.16 -6.69 -7.13
CA THR A 35 20.16 -6.49 -8.57
C THR A 35 19.31 -5.26 -8.96
N PRO A 36 19.53 -4.67 -10.14
CA PRO A 36 18.70 -3.58 -10.64
C PRO A 36 17.20 -3.91 -10.71
N MET A 37 16.84 -5.19 -10.87
CA MET A 37 15.46 -5.65 -10.85
C MET A 37 14.87 -5.62 -9.44
N GLU A 38 15.56 -6.19 -8.45
CA GLU A 38 15.07 -6.22 -7.06
C GLU A 38 14.95 -4.80 -6.48
N LYS A 39 15.88 -3.91 -6.82
CA LYS A 39 15.77 -2.49 -6.44
C LYS A 39 14.53 -1.84 -7.02
N ASP A 40 14.15 -2.17 -8.25
CA ASP A 40 12.94 -1.66 -8.91
C ASP A 40 11.66 -2.20 -8.26
N ILE A 41 11.65 -3.50 -7.90
CA ILE A 41 10.55 -4.13 -7.16
C ILE A 41 10.36 -3.40 -5.81
N ILE A 42 11.44 -3.23 -5.04
CA ILE A 42 11.38 -2.62 -3.71
C ILE A 42 10.98 -1.14 -3.80
N ILE A 43 11.44 -0.39 -4.80
CA ILE A 43 11.12 1.04 -4.89
C ILE A 43 9.71 1.32 -5.45
N LYS A 44 9.11 0.37 -6.20
CA LYS A 44 7.85 0.57 -6.93
C LYS A 44 6.70 -0.34 -6.49
N HIS A 45 6.89 -1.17 -5.47
CA HIS A 45 5.79 -2.02 -4.96
C HIS A 45 4.54 -1.24 -4.57
N MET A 46 4.67 0.02 -4.13
CA MET A 46 3.54 0.92 -3.84
C MET A 46 3.10 1.78 -5.05
N PHE A 47 3.30 1.32 -6.29
CA PHE A 47 2.82 2.01 -7.48
C PHE A 47 1.29 2.02 -7.47
N GLY A 48 0.67 3.19 -7.69
CA GLY A 48 -0.75 3.43 -7.37
C GLY A 48 -0.91 4.48 -6.28
N ALA A 49 -0.07 4.42 -5.24
CA ALA A 49 0.13 5.50 -4.26
C ALA A 49 1.37 6.37 -4.56
N THR A 50 2.30 5.85 -5.37
CA THR A 50 3.45 6.59 -5.91
C THR A 50 3.38 6.63 -7.44
N LEU A 51 3.75 7.78 -8.04
CA LEU A 51 3.70 8.05 -9.49
C LEU A 51 4.78 7.30 -10.32
N ALA A 52 5.48 6.32 -9.74
CA ALA A 52 6.66 5.70 -10.34
C ALA A 52 6.34 4.38 -11.08
N LEU A 53 6.30 4.42 -12.41
CA LEU A 53 5.97 3.27 -13.27
C LEU A 53 6.95 2.09 -13.13
N PRO A 54 6.50 0.84 -12.88
CA PRO A 54 7.34 -0.35 -12.82
C PRO A 54 8.08 -0.64 -14.13
N LYS A 55 9.39 -0.95 -14.06
CA LYS A 55 10.24 -1.17 -15.25
C LYS A 55 10.30 -2.65 -15.65
N TYR A 56 10.23 -3.55 -14.67
CA TYR A 56 10.31 -5.00 -14.88
C TYR A 56 8.93 -5.66 -14.68
N LYS A 57 8.73 -6.84 -15.29
CA LYS A 57 7.45 -7.57 -15.20
C LYS A 57 7.20 -8.05 -13.78
N GLU A 58 8.25 -8.46 -13.10
CA GLU A 58 8.26 -8.90 -11.71
C GLU A 58 7.80 -7.75 -10.79
N SER A 59 8.25 -6.52 -11.06
CA SER A 59 7.78 -5.33 -10.34
C SER A 59 6.27 -5.12 -10.51
N TRP A 60 5.73 -5.32 -11.71
CA TRP A 60 4.28 -5.24 -11.94
C TRP A 60 3.49 -6.28 -11.15
N VAL A 61 3.98 -7.53 -11.08
CA VAL A 61 3.31 -8.59 -10.31
C VAL A 61 3.22 -8.21 -8.84
N VAL A 62 4.34 -7.76 -8.26
CA VAL A 62 4.41 -7.39 -6.84
C VAL A 62 3.49 -6.20 -6.54
N THR A 63 3.54 -5.17 -7.37
CA THR A 63 2.67 -4.00 -7.26
C THR A 63 1.19 -4.36 -7.31
N LEU A 64 0.76 -5.16 -8.28
CA LEU A 64 -0.66 -5.50 -8.45
C LEU A 64 -1.19 -6.30 -7.26
N VAL A 65 -0.38 -7.18 -6.69
CA VAL A 65 -0.77 -7.94 -5.49
C VAL A 65 -0.89 -7.02 -4.27
N ASP A 66 0.06 -6.09 -4.09
CA ASP A 66 0.04 -5.11 -2.99
C ASP A 66 -1.21 -4.20 -3.08
N ASP A 67 -1.47 -3.64 -4.26
CA ASP A 67 -2.64 -2.80 -4.52
C ASP A 67 -3.96 -3.57 -4.35
N TYR A 68 -4.02 -4.82 -4.79
CA TYR A 68 -5.21 -5.66 -4.62
C TYR A 68 -5.53 -5.89 -3.14
N CYS A 69 -4.53 -6.27 -2.34
CA CYS A 69 -4.71 -6.45 -0.90
C CYS A 69 -5.12 -5.13 -0.21
N ALA A 70 -4.55 -4.01 -0.62
CA ALA A 70 -4.92 -2.70 -0.10
C ALA A 70 -6.37 -2.33 -0.45
N LEU A 71 -6.83 -2.65 -1.65
CA LEU A 71 -8.22 -2.43 -2.08
C LEU A 71 -9.20 -3.32 -1.31
N GLU A 72 -8.86 -4.58 -1.02
CA GLU A 72 -9.69 -5.44 -0.17
C GLU A 72 -9.82 -4.88 1.26
N GLU A 73 -8.72 -4.46 1.88
CA GLU A 73 -8.74 -3.91 3.25
C GLU A 73 -9.51 -2.58 3.32
N VAL A 74 -9.44 -1.75 2.27
CA VAL A 74 -10.22 -0.50 2.19
C VAL A 74 -11.69 -0.76 1.84
N GLY A 75 -11.97 -1.78 1.05
CA GLY A 75 -13.31 -2.13 0.58
C GLY A 75 -14.27 -2.53 1.69
N ASP A 76 -13.78 -3.25 2.70
CA ASP A 76 -14.59 -3.77 3.81
C ASP A 76 -15.22 -2.67 4.70
N PRO A 77 -14.46 -1.69 5.25
CA PRO A 77 -15.06 -0.59 6.00
C PRO A 77 -15.89 0.36 5.12
N LEU A 78 -15.58 0.48 3.82
CA LEU A 78 -16.41 1.25 2.87
C LEU A 78 -17.75 0.56 2.63
N TYR A 79 -17.77 -0.75 2.46
CA TYR A 79 -18.98 -1.57 2.34
C TYR A 79 -19.82 -1.45 3.61
N HIS A 80 -19.22 -1.63 4.79
CA HIS A 80 -19.93 -1.48 6.06
C HIS A 80 -20.46 -0.06 6.29
N ARG A 81 -19.71 0.98 5.91
CA ARG A 81 -20.17 2.37 5.98
C ARG A 81 -21.28 2.68 4.97
N ALA A 82 -21.18 2.18 3.74
CA ALA A 82 -22.20 2.34 2.71
C ALA A 82 -23.49 1.61 3.10
N ALA A 83 -23.39 0.35 3.54
CA ALA A 83 -24.48 -0.45 4.06
C ALA A 83 -25.14 0.22 5.29
N ALA A 84 -24.36 0.74 6.23
CA ALA A 84 -24.88 1.49 7.37
C ALA A 84 -25.58 2.79 6.96
N LYS A 85 -25.06 3.50 5.94
CA LYS A 85 -25.67 4.73 5.41
C LYS A 85 -26.99 4.45 4.68
N ILE A 86 -27.05 3.36 3.91
CA ILE A 86 -28.28 2.86 3.26
C ILE A 86 -29.30 2.43 4.31
N LYS A 87 -28.87 1.66 5.32
CA LYS A 87 -29.72 1.21 6.45
C LYS A 87 -30.31 2.41 7.21
N ARG A 88 -29.52 3.47 7.45
CA ARG A 88 -29.97 4.71 8.10
C ARG A 88 -30.87 5.58 7.21
N ARG A 89 -30.73 5.49 5.88
CA ARG A 89 -31.49 6.28 4.91
C ARG A 89 -32.85 5.66 4.57
N PHE A 90 -32.95 4.34 4.58
CA PHE A 90 -34.15 3.60 4.17
C PHE A 90 -34.85 2.82 5.29
N GLY A 91 -34.31 2.79 6.52
CA GLY A 91 -35.02 2.30 7.70
C GLY A 91 -35.46 0.84 7.65
N VAL A 92 -34.87 0.01 6.77
CA VAL A 92 -35.28 -1.40 6.63
C VAL A 92 -34.54 -2.25 7.67
N SER A 93 -35.30 -2.69 8.68
CA SER A 93 -34.94 -3.83 9.53
C SER A 93 -35.41 -5.09 8.81
N ILE A 94 -34.50 -5.88 8.26
CA ILE A 94 -34.83 -7.27 7.89
C ILE A 94 -34.49 -8.10 9.12
N SER A 95 -35.53 -8.76 9.63
CA SER A 95 -35.49 -9.68 10.78
C SER A 95 -34.87 -11.00 10.40
#